data_AF-T0ZAC1-F1
#
_entry.id   AF-T0ZAC1-F1
#
_cell.length_a   1.000
_cell.length_b   1.000
_cell.length_c   1.000
_cell.angle_alpha   90.00
_cell.angle_beta   90.00
_cell.angle_gamma   90.00
#
_symmetry.space_group_name_H-M   'P 1'
#
loop_
_entity.id
_entity.type
_entity.pdbx_description
1 polymer ?
#
loop_
_entity_poly.entity_id
_entity_poly.type
_entity_poly.pdbx_seq_one_letter_code
_entity_poly.pdbx_strand_id
1 'polypeptide(L)'
;GFSLVEMLVVVLIIGLMTGVAVLSMSLGASHPVRDNAERLAELVREASENASMQGQNLALGFWRHGWRFYVLRGGGAWQPLTDDRLLRARTLPRGLALTLDLQGEQVTLKDHDQTKPQVFLLSSGEMQPFVVEIRGPGRAAMRVRGSAIGEVKVQRVGDAAEAP
;
A
#
# COMPACT_ATOMS: atom_id res chain seq x y z
N GLY A 1 -53.70 8.81 -21.53
CA GLY A 1 -53.61 7.54 -20.79
C GLY A 1 -52.40 6.80 -21.31
N PHE A 2 -51.48 6.43 -20.43
CA PHE A 2 -50.24 5.73 -20.79
C PHE A 2 -50.54 4.29 -21.22
N SER A 3 -49.91 3.81 -22.28
CA SER A 3 -50.12 2.43 -22.75
C SER A 3 -49.38 1.42 -21.87
N LEU A 4 -49.83 0.16 -21.85
CA LEU A 4 -49.12 -0.94 -21.17
C LEU A 4 -47.67 -1.09 -21.69
N VAL A 5 -47.46 -0.85 -22.99
CA VAL A 5 -46.14 -0.94 -23.63
C VAL A 5 -45.20 0.15 -23.09
N GLU A 6 -45.73 1.32 -22.80
CA GLU A 6 -44.96 2.47 -22.30
C GLU A 6 -44.40 2.20 -20.90
N MET A 7 -45.21 1.61 -20.02
CA MET A 7 -44.76 1.19 -18.69
C MET A 7 -43.75 0.03 -18.75
N LEU A 8 -43.90 -0.90 -19.70
CA LEU A 8 -42.95 -2.01 -19.89
C LEU A 8 -41.56 -1.50 -20.32
N VAL A 9 -41.52 -0.52 -21.23
CA VAL A 9 -40.27 0.12 -21.66
C VAL A 9 -39.60 0.87 -20.50
N VAL A 10 -40.37 1.60 -19.69
CA VAL A 10 -39.83 2.32 -18.53
C VAL A 10 -39.19 1.36 -17.52
N VAL A 11 -39.87 0.27 -17.16
CA VAL A 11 -39.34 -0.73 -16.22
C VAL A 11 -38.11 -1.43 -16.80
N LEU A 12 -38.09 -1.71 -18.09
CA LEU A 12 -36.92 -2.28 -18.78
C LEU A 12 -35.71 -1.33 -18.71
N ILE A 13 -35.90 -0.04 -18.99
CA ILE A 13 -34.83 0.96 -18.94
C ILE A 13 -34.32 1.11 -17.50
N ILE A 14 -35.21 1.19 -16.51
CA ILE A 14 -34.83 1.25 -15.09
C ILE A 14 -34.05 -0.01 -14.70
N GLY A 15 -34.49 -1.20 -15.12
CA GLY A 15 -33.79 -2.45 -14.87
C GLY A 15 -32.38 -2.48 -15.49
N LEU A 16 -32.24 -2.04 -16.74
CA LEU A 16 -30.96 -1.93 -17.43
C LEU A 16 -30.04 -0.92 -16.75
N MET A 17 -30.55 0.28 -16.42
CA MET A 17 -29.78 1.31 -15.71
C MET A 17 -29.35 0.84 -14.32
N THR A 18 -30.22 0.15 -13.59
CA THR A 18 -29.91 -0.41 -12.27
C THR A 18 -28.84 -1.50 -12.38
N GLY A 19 -28.95 -2.39 -13.37
CA GLY A 19 -27.94 -3.43 -13.63
C GLY A 19 -26.56 -2.85 -13.95
N VAL A 20 -26.50 -1.84 -14.80
CA VAL A 20 -25.25 -1.12 -15.13
C VAL A 20 -24.69 -0.41 -13.90
N ALA A 21 -25.53 0.28 -13.12
CA ALA A 21 -25.09 1.00 -11.91
C ALA A 21 -24.46 0.06 -10.86
N VAL A 22 -25.06 -1.10 -10.59
CA VAL A 22 -24.52 -2.10 -9.65
C VAL A 22 -23.18 -2.66 -10.12
N LEU A 23 -23.05 -2.95 -11.41
CA LEU A 23 -21.79 -3.43 -12.00
C LEU A 23 -20.69 -2.35 -11.98
N SER A 24 -21.03 -1.09 -12.25
CA SER A 24 -20.08 0.03 -12.18
C SER A 24 -19.58 0.30 -10.75
N MET A 25 -20.41 0.11 -9.72
CA MET A 25 -19.97 0.22 -8.33
C MET A 25 -19.01 -0.92 -7.93
N SER A 26 -19.21 -2.12 -8.47
CA SER A 26 -18.31 -3.27 -8.29
C SER A 26 -16.95 -3.07 -8.98
N LEU A 27 -16.93 -2.51 -10.19
CA LEU A 27 -15.70 -2.26 -10.96
C LEU A 27 -15.00 -0.94 -10.60
N GLY A 28 -15.73 0.05 -10.07
CA GLY A 28 -15.26 1.41 -9.83
C GLY A 28 -15.07 1.80 -8.36
N ALA A 29 -15.38 0.93 -7.41
CA ALA A 29 -15.00 1.15 -6.02
C ALA A 29 -13.47 1.09 -5.92
N SER A 30 -12.85 2.24 -5.68
CA SER A 30 -11.42 2.36 -5.32
C SER A 30 -11.15 1.32 -4.25
N HIS A 31 -10.39 0.27 -4.58
CA HIS A 31 -10.10 -0.79 -3.61
C HIS A 31 -9.05 -0.23 -2.66
N PRO A 32 -9.40 0.21 -1.43
CA PRO A 32 -8.48 1.00 -0.62
C PRO A 32 -7.21 0.22 -0.30
N VAL A 33 -7.32 -1.12 -0.27
CA VAL A 33 -6.19 -2.04 -0.10
C VAL A 33 -5.18 -1.93 -1.25
N ARG A 34 -5.66 -1.90 -2.50
CA ARG A 34 -4.85 -1.73 -3.71
C ARG A 34 -4.22 -0.35 -3.75
N ASP A 35 -5.01 0.69 -3.61
CA ASP A 35 -4.55 2.07 -3.71
C ASP A 35 -3.44 2.38 -2.67
N ASN A 36 -3.58 1.84 -1.45
CA ASN A 36 -2.56 2.00 -0.41
C ASN A 36 -1.32 1.15 -0.68
N ALA A 37 -1.46 -0.03 -1.29
CA ALA A 37 -0.32 -0.88 -1.63
C ALA A 37 0.50 -0.28 -2.78
N GLU A 38 -0.17 0.22 -3.82
CA GLU A 38 0.45 0.92 -4.95
C GLU A 38 1.13 2.21 -4.48
N ARG A 39 0.47 2.99 -3.61
CA ARG A 39 1.07 4.16 -2.98
C ARG A 39 2.31 3.83 -2.15
N LEU A 40 2.27 2.79 -1.33
CA LEU A 40 3.43 2.36 -0.56
C LEU A 40 4.59 2.00 -1.48
N ALA A 41 4.32 1.22 -2.54
CA ALA A 41 5.34 0.82 -3.49
C ALA A 41 5.99 2.02 -4.21
N GLU A 42 5.18 2.99 -4.63
CA GLU A 42 5.65 4.21 -5.28
C GLU A 42 6.58 5.01 -4.36
N LEU A 43 6.15 5.26 -3.12
CA LEU A 43 6.92 6.03 -2.15
C LEU A 43 8.22 5.31 -1.75
N VAL A 44 8.21 3.98 -1.67
CA VAL A 44 9.43 3.21 -1.39
C VAL A 44 10.42 3.34 -2.55
N ARG A 45 9.93 3.25 -3.81
CA ARG A 45 10.78 3.42 -4.99
C ARG A 45 11.40 4.81 -5.03
N GLU A 46 10.57 5.83 -4.84
CA GLU A 46 11.01 7.23 -4.77
C GLU A 46 12.05 7.44 -3.66
N ALA A 47 11.81 6.90 -2.46
CA ALA A 47 12.75 6.98 -1.36
C ALA A 47 14.08 6.27 -1.69
N SER A 48 14.04 5.10 -2.32
CA SER A 48 15.24 4.36 -2.72
C SER A 48 16.06 5.12 -3.75
N GLU A 49 15.40 5.69 -4.76
CA GLU A 49 16.03 6.52 -5.79
C GLU A 49 16.64 7.79 -5.17
N ASN A 50 15.88 8.49 -4.32
CA ASN A 50 16.36 9.68 -3.63
C ASN A 50 17.52 9.39 -2.67
N ALA A 51 17.50 8.24 -1.97
CA ALA A 51 18.60 7.81 -1.10
C ALA A 51 19.91 7.67 -1.90
N SER A 52 19.84 7.04 -3.07
CA SER A 52 20.98 6.89 -3.98
C SER A 52 21.44 8.23 -4.57
N MET A 53 20.51 9.02 -5.12
CA MET A 53 20.83 10.31 -5.77
C MET A 53 21.39 11.36 -4.80
N GLN A 54 20.87 11.42 -3.57
CA GLN A 54 21.27 12.42 -2.57
C GLN A 54 22.39 11.91 -1.64
N GLY A 55 22.82 10.65 -1.81
CA GLY A 55 23.85 10.06 -0.96
C GLY A 55 23.43 9.91 0.51
N GLN A 56 22.13 9.76 0.78
CA GLN A 56 21.58 9.70 2.14
C GLN A 56 20.99 8.32 2.45
N ASN A 57 21.22 7.83 3.66
CA ASN A 57 20.58 6.60 4.11
C ASN A 57 19.18 6.91 4.63
N LEU A 58 18.19 6.21 4.10
CA LEU A 58 16.80 6.28 4.52
C LEU A 58 16.38 4.97 5.19
N ALA A 59 15.26 5.02 5.90
CA ALA A 59 14.63 3.81 6.42
C ALA A 59 13.12 3.95 6.48
N LEU A 60 12.41 2.82 6.51
CA LEU A 60 10.97 2.75 6.75
C LEU A 60 10.68 2.24 8.16
N GLY A 61 9.69 2.88 8.78
CA GLY A 61 9.00 2.42 9.97
C GLY A 61 7.58 1.96 9.64
N PHE A 62 7.16 0.80 10.12
CA PHE A 62 5.80 0.27 9.97
C PHE A 62 5.14 0.03 11.34
N TRP A 63 3.87 0.42 11.44
CA TRP A 63 2.95 0.04 12.51
C TRP A 63 1.68 -0.55 11.89
N ARG A 64 0.80 -1.15 12.70
CA ARG A 64 -0.39 -1.87 12.20
C ARG A 64 -1.28 -1.00 11.30
N HIS A 65 -1.24 0.31 11.46
CA HIS A 65 -2.12 1.24 10.75
C HIS A 65 -1.36 2.25 9.88
N GLY A 66 -0.10 2.00 9.53
CA GLY A 66 0.62 2.94 8.67
C GLY A 66 2.12 2.76 8.61
N TRP A 67 2.76 3.72 7.96
CA TRP A 67 4.21 3.76 7.80
C TRP A 67 4.75 5.19 7.77
N ARG A 68 6.05 5.33 7.99
CA ARG A 68 6.79 6.59 7.90
C ARG A 68 8.22 6.36 7.46
N PHE A 69 8.85 7.42 6.97
CA PHE A 69 10.25 7.40 6.56
C PHE A 69 11.14 8.04 7.64
N TYR A 70 12.38 7.60 7.67
CA TYR A 70 13.45 8.13 8.50
C TYR A 70 14.65 8.45 7.63
N VAL A 71 15.46 9.40 8.08
CA VAL A 71 16.75 9.74 7.49
C VAL A 71 17.84 9.61 8.54
N LEU A 72 19.00 9.11 8.13
CA LEU A 72 20.19 9.08 8.96
C LEU A 72 20.82 10.48 8.96
N ARG A 73 20.82 11.15 10.12
CA ARG A 73 21.45 12.47 10.28
C ARG A 73 22.84 12.35 10.90
N GLY A 74 23.58 13.46 10.93
CA GLY A 74 24.90 13.55 11.56
C GLY A 74 24.89 12.98 12.99
N GLY A 75 25.91 12.17 13.31
CA GLY A 75 26.00 11.43 14.58
C GLY A 75 25.37 10.03 14.57
N GLY A 76 24.88 9.54 13.42
CA GLY A 76 24.36 8.18 13.28
C GLY A 76 22.95 7.99 13.84
N ALA A 77 22.24 9.07 14.13
CA ALA A 77 20.89 9.05 14.67
C ALA A 77 19.84 9.02 13.54
N TRP A 78 18.93 8.06 13.60
CA TRP A 78 17.74 8.02 12.76
C TRP A 78 16.70 9.01 13.23
N GLN A 79 16.28 9.90 12.34
CA GLN A 79 15.26 10.91 12.64
C GLN A 79 14.06 10.77 11.68
N PRO A 80 12.82 10.90 12.16
CA PRO A 80 11.65 10.88 11.30
C PRO A 80 11.72 11.98 10.25
N LEU A 81 11.41 11.65 9.01
CA LEU A 81 11.36 12.60 7.92
C LEU A 81 10.02 13.35 7.99
N THR A 82 10.04 14.53 8.60
CA THR A 82 8.83 15.36 8.85
C THR A 82 8.71 16.55 7.90
N ASP A 83 9.84 17.06 7.41
CA ASP A 83 9.88 18.24 6.53
C ASP A 83 9.60 17.92 5.04
N ASP A 84 9.58 16.63 4.68
CA ASP A 84 9.33 16.18 3.32
C ASP A 84 7.83 15.96 3.05
N ARG A 85 7.28 16.68 2.05
CA ARG A 85 5.85 16.61 1.72
C ARG A 85 5.42 15.26 1.15
N LEU A 86 6.32 14.58 0.44
CA LEU A 86 6.09 13.31 -0.23
C LEU A 86 6.26 12.15 0.74
N LEU A 87 7.37 12.14 1.48
CA LEU A 87 7.79 11.06 2.36
C LEU A 87 7.34 11.21 3.83
N ARG A 88 6.37 12.09 4.10
CA ARG A 88 5.70 12.18 5.41
C ARG A 88 4.94 10.89 5.77
N ALA A 89 4.71 10.72 7.08
CA ALA A 89 3.94 9.60 7.62
C ALA A 89 2.57 9.42 6.95
N ARG A 90 2.18 8.15 6.74
CA ARG A 90 0.91 7.73 6.13
C ARG A 90 0.17 6.83 7.11
N THR A 91 -1.10 7.15 7.35
CA THR A 91 -2.02 6.29 8.11
C THR A 91 -2.99 5.65 7.14
N LEU A 92 -3.23 4.35 7.32
CA LEU A 92 -4.19 3.59 6.56
C LEU A 92 -5.63 4.02 6.91
N PRO A 93 -6.55 3.96 5.93
CA PRO A 93 -7.99 4.06 6.21
C PRO A 93 -8.46 3.04 7.24
N ARG A 94 -9.56 3.35 7.94
CA ARG A 94 -10.18 2.43 8.91
C ARG A 94 -10.52 1.09 8.24
N GLY A 95 -10.30 0.00 8.98
CA GLY A 95 -10.53 -1.37 8.49
C GLY A 95 -9.37 -1.96 7.69
N LEU A 96 -8.29 -1.20 7.46
CA LEU A 96 -7.06 -1.72 6.88
C LEU A 96 -5.99 -1.92 7.97
N ALA A 97 -5.17 -2.96 7.79
CA ALA A 97 -4.05 -3.25 8.66
C ALA A 97 -2.84 -3.77 7.88
N LEU A 98 -1.64 -3.49 8.39
CA LEU A 98 -0.37 -4.01 7.88
C LEU A 98 0.09 -5.23 8.66
N THR A 99 0.77 -6.12 7.95
CA THR A 99 1.81 -6.98 8.53
C THR A 99 3.11 -6.84 7.79
N LEU A 100 4.20 -7.09 8.50
CA LEU A 100 5.55 -6.99 7.99
C LEU A 100 6.24 -8.34 8.15
N ASP A 101 6.84 -8.81 7.08
CA ASP A 101 7.73 -9.94 7.04
C ASP A 101 9.12 -9.46 6.62
N LEU A 102 10.12 -9.81 7.41
CA LEU A 102 11.52 -9.55 7.12
C LEU A 102 12.22 -10.90 7.03
N GLN A 103 12.78 -11.21 5.85
CA GLN A 103 13.56 -12.43 5.63
C GLN A 103 12.82 -13.74 6.00
N GLY A 104 11.49 -13.78 5.86
CA GLY A 104 10.66 -14.95 6.20
C GLY A 104 10.18 -14.97 7.66
N GLU A 105 10.53 -13.96 8.45
CA GLU A 105 10.09 -13.81 9.83
C GLU A 105 9.03 -12.70 9.96
N GLN A 106 7.88 -13.05 10.53
CA GLN A 106 6.82 -12.09 10.82
C GLN A 106 7.22 -11.16 11.97
N VAL A 107 7.28 -9.87 11.69
CA VAL A 107 7.57 -8.84 12.68
C VAL A 107 6.27 -8.38 13.34
N THR A 108 6.24 -8.41 14.67
CA THR A 108 5.10 -7.89 15.44
C THR A 108 5.04 -6.37 15.35
N LEU A 109 4.04 -5.85 14.62
CA LEU A 109 3.79 -4.42 14.50
C LEU A 109 2.97 -3.90 15.69
N LYS A 110 3.36 -2.73 16.22
CA LYS A 110 2.60 -2.00 17.24
C LYS A 110 1.35 -1.35 16.64
N ASP A 111 0.36 -1.03 17.47
CA ASP A 111 -0.86 -0.34 17.02
C ASP A 111 -0.65 1.14 16.70
N HIS A 112 0.27 1.79 17.42
CA HIS A 112 0.51 3.23 17.33
C HIS A 112 1.88 3.54 16.75
N ASP A 113 2.01 4.77 16.27
CA ASP A 113 3.20 5.25 15.59
C ASP A 113 4.33 5.63 16.56
N GLN A 114 4.95 4.59 17.12
CA GLN A 114 6.20 4.62 17.91
C GLN A 114 7.18 3.58 17.37
N THR A 115 7.26 3.56 16.04
CA THR A 115 8.06 2.60 15.29
C THR A 115 9.52 3.02 15.36
N LYS A 116 10.42 2.04 15.33
CA LYS A 116 11.83 2.28 15.00
C LYS A 116 12.00 1.93 13.52
N PRO A 117 13.03 2.46 12.84
CA PRO A 117 13.44 1.96 11.54
C PRO A 117 13.50 0.43 11.52
N GLN A 118 12.82 -0.22 10.57
CA GLN A 118 12.85 -1.68 10.40
C GLN A 118 13.40 -2.10 9.03
N VAL A 119 13.17 -1.31 7.98
CA VAL A 119 13.68 -1.56 6.63
C VAL A 119 14.62 -0.43 6.25
N PHE A 120 15.84 -0.76 5.81
CA PHE A 120 16.85 0.22 5.46
C PHE A 120 16.97 0.36 3.93
N LEU A 121 17.06 1.61 3.46
CA LEU A 121 17.37 1.95 2.07
C LEU A 121 18.70 2.71 2.09
N LEU A 122 19.73 2.10 1.51
CA LEU A 122 21.09 2.60 1.58
C LEU A 122 21.38 3.51 0.39
N SER A 123 22.30 4.45 0.57
CA SER A 123 22.77 5.35 -0.50
C SER A 123 23.46 4.62 -1.66
N SER A 124 23.82 3.35 -1.50
CA SER A 124 24.30 2.48 -2.58
C SER A 124 23.20 2.05 -3.56
N GLY A 125 21.93 2.28 -3.23
CA GLY A 125 20.78 1.69 -3.92
C GLY A 125 20.38 0.31 -3.39
N GLU A 126 21.13 -0.23 -2.42
CA GLU A 126 20.75 -1.46 -1.74
C GLU A 126 19.57 -1.22 -0.80
N MET A 127 18.65 -2.18 -0.76
CA MET A 127 17.46 -2.13 0.10
C MET A 127 17.35 -3.44 0.88
N GLN A 128 17.05 -3.36 2.18
CA GLN A 128 16.78 -4.58 2.94
C GLN A 128 15.50 -5.26 2.40
N PRO A 129 15.55 -6.54 1.97
CA PRO A 129 14.36 -7.22 1.47
C PRO A 129 13.25 -7.27 2.51
N PHE A 130 12.02 -7.00 2.07
CA PHE A 130 10.86 -7.00 2.94
C PHE A 130 9.60 -7.40 2.18
N VAL A 131 8.61 -7.89 2.92
CA VAL A 131 7.25 -8.10 2.41
C VAL A 131 6.26 -7.45 3.36
N VAL A 132 5.52 -6.47 2.85
CA VAL A 132 4.40 -5.85 3.57
C VAL A 132 3.11 -6.38 2.98
N GLU A 133 2.20 -6.84 3.82
CA GLU A 133 0.85 -7.20 3.41
C GLU A 133 -0.14 -6.19 3.98
N ILE A 134 -0.96 -5.60 3.10
CA ILE A 134 -2.09 -4.74 3.46
C ILE A 134 -3.35 -5.59 3.38
N ARG A 135 -4.03 -5.75 4.51
CA ARG A 135 -5.30 -6.49 4.61
C ARG A 135 -6.44 -5.51 4.84
N GLY A 136 -7.54 -5.71 4.13
CA GLY A 136 -8.80 -5.00 4.31
C GLY A 136 -9.93 -5.92 4.76
N PRO A 137 -11.17 -5.42 4.83
CA PRO A 137 -12.33 -6.22 5.20
C PRO A 137 -12.55 -7.40 4.24
N GLY A 138 -12.99 -8.55 4.79
CA GLY A 138 -13.21 -9.77 4.03
C GLY A 138 -11.91 -10.51 3.69
N ARG A 139 -11.71 -10.84 2.40
CA ARG A 139 -10.51 -11.52 1.88
C ARG A 139 -9.63 -10.61 1.01
N ALA A 140 -9.86 -9.30 1.02
CA ALA A 140 -9.08 -8.37 0.21
C ALA A 140 -7.70 -8.15 0.85
N ALA A 141 -6.65 -8.59 0.18
CA ALA A 141 -5.28 -8.37 0.63
C ALA A 141 -4.33 -8.15 -0.55
N MET A 142 -3.39 -7.22 -0.37
CA MET A 142 -2.36 -6.88 -1.34
C MET A 142 -1.00 -6.98 -0.67
N ARG A 143 0.01 -7.44 -1.42
CA ARG A 143 1.37 -7.65 -0.96
C ARG A 143 2.31 -6.72 -1.72
N VAL A 144 3.17 -6.03 -0.98
CA VAL A 144 4.25 -5.19 -1.48
C VAL A 144 5.57 -5.86 -1.11
N ARG A 145 6.39 -6.19 -2.10
CA ARG A 145 7.70 -6.83 -1.89
C ARG A 145 8.80 -5.90 -2.38
N GLY A 146 9.74 -5.57 -1.49
CA GLY A 146 11.01 -4.92 -1.82
C GLY A 146 12.13 -5.94 -1.92
N SER A 147 13.02 -5.79 -2.90
CA SER A 147 14.18 -6.67 -3.12
C SER A 147 15.50 -5.98 -2.76
N ALA A 148 16.59 -6.76 -2.71
CA ALA A 148 17.93 -6.26 -2.38
C ALA A 148 18.45 -5.19 -3.36
N ILE A 149 17.96 -5.23 -4.60
CA ILE A 149 18.39 -4.36 -5.71
C ILE A 149 17.46 -3.15 -5.92
N GLY A 150 16.59 -2.87 -4.95
CA GLY A 150 15.68 -1.72 -5.00
C GLY A 150 14.41 -1.91 -5.84
N GLU A 151 14.15 -3.11 -6.37
CA GLU A 151 12.87 -3.37 -7.04
C GLU A 151 11.72 -3.47 -6.02
N VAL A 152 10.60 -2.84 -6.34
CA VAL A 152 9.37 -2.90 -5.53
C VAL A 152 8.20 -3.36 -6.39
N LYS A 153 7.56 -4.47 -6.01
CA LYS A 153 6.45 -5.09 -6.74
C LYS A 153 5.19 -5.20 -5.87
N VAL A 154 4.03 -5.03 -6.51
CA VAL A 154 2.70 -5.14 -5.87
C VAL A 154 1.95 -6.33 -6.46
N GLN A 155 1.38 -7.19 -5.61
CA GLN A 155 0.67 -8.40 -6.01
C GLN A 155 -0.58 -8.62 -5.14
N ARG A 156 -1.61 -9.29 -5.68
CA ARG A 156 -2.77 -9.69 -4.88
C ARG A 156 -2.42 -10.93 -4.06
N VAL A 157 -2.86 -10.96 -2.80
CA VAL A 157 -2.72 -12.15 -1.96
C VAL A 157 -3.78 -13.16 -2.40
N GLY A 158 -3.32 -14.31 -2.89
CA GLY A 158 -4.17 -15.35 -3.49
C GLY A 158 -3.83 -15.66 -4.95
N ASP A 159 -3.17 -14.75 -5.67
CA ASP A 159 -2.68 -14.99 -7.04
C ASP A 159 -1.32 -15.74 -7.04
N ALA A 160 -0.75 -15.96 -5.85
CA ALA A 160 0.46 -16.76 -5.65
C ALA A 160 0.08 -18.11 -5.01
N ALA A 161 -0.61 -18.95 -5.78
CA ALA A 161 -0.27 -20.35 -5.77
C ALA A 161 1.00 -20.48 -6.63
N GLU A 162 2.07 -20.99 -6.02
CA GLU A 162 3.19 -21.64 -6.71
C GLU A 162 4.19 -20.74 -7.46
N ALA A 163 5.35 -20.55 -6.85
CA ALA A 163 6.61 -20.78 -7.55
C ALA A 163 7.64 -21.28 -6.50
N PRO A 164 8.37 -22.37 -6.81
CA PRO A 164 9.27 -23.06 -5.89
C PRO A 164 10.50 -22.23 -5.47
#